data_AF-A0A957PNK0-F1
#
_entry.id   AF-A0A957PNK0-F1
#
_cell.length_a   1.000
_cell.length_b   1.000
_cell.length_c   1.000
_cell.angle_alpha   90.00
_cell.angle_beta   90.00
_cell.angle_gamma   90.00
#
_symmetry.space_group_name_H-M   'P 1'
#
loop_
_entity.id
_entity.type
_entity.pdbx_description
1 polymer ?
#
loop_
_entity_poly.entity_id
_entity_poly.type
_entity_poly.pdbx_seq_one_letter_code
_entity_poly.pdbx_strand_id
1 'polypeptide(L)'
;MNKFLNKWFRQIHRWIAVPTALLIPVAVIIKLAGSSEAIAFWEKWDKLPSVLMLFMAVTGAYLYLLPYIVKGQRNKKVQESAR
;
A
#
# COMPACT_ATOMS: atom_id res chain seq x y z
N MET A 1 -13.55 -3.54 14.45
CA MET A 1 -12.33 -4.16 13.88
C MET A 1 -11.30 -4.36 14.98
N ASN A 2 -10.73 -5.57 15.07
CA ASN A 2 -9.71 -5.88 16.07
C ASN A 2 -8.54 -4.90 15.93
N LYS A 3 -8.10 -4.28 17.04
CA LYS A 3 -6.93 -3.37 17.06
C LYS A 3 -5.70 -3.98 16.37
N PHE A 4 -5.63 -5.31 16.39
CA PHE A 4 -4.65 -6.13 15.69
C PHE A 4 -4.68 -5.95 14.15
N LEU A 5 -5.85 -6.04 13.52
CA LEU A 5 -6.00 -5.87 12.06
C LEU A 5 -5.56 -4.48 11.59
N ASN A 6 -5.90 -3.43 12.36
CA ASN A 6 -5.49 -2.07 12.04
C ASN A 6 -3.97 -1.85 12.14
N LYS A 7 -3.30 -2.51 13.09
CA LYS A 7 -1.83 -2.48 13.18
C LYS A 7 -1.22 -3.28 12.03
N TRP A 8 -1.77 -4.46 11.75
CA TRP A 8 -1.31 -5.35 10.68
C TRP A 8 -1.39 -4.70 9.30
N PHE A 9 -2.51 -4.05 8.96
CA PHE A 9 -2.64 -3.32 7.69
C PHE A 9 -1.61 -2.21 7.52
N ARG A 10 -1.31 -1.44 8.58
CA ARG A 10 -0.26 -0.39 8.54
C ARG A 10 1.12 -0.99 8.37
N GLN A 11 1.39 -2.10 9.05
CA GLN A 11 2.67 -2.80 8.97
C GLN A 11 2.91 -3.30 7.55
N ILE A 12 1.92 -3.97 6.95
CA ILE A 12 2.00 -4.48 5.57
C ILE A 12 2.10 -3.35 4.56
N HIS A 13 1.29 -2.30 4.69
CA HIS A 13 1.35 -1.15 3.80
C HIS A 13 2.75 -0.51 3.81
N ARG A 14 3.36 -0.30 4.99
CA ARG A 14 4.76 0.17 5.09
C ARG A 14 5.77 -0.83 4.52
N TRP A 15 5.60 -2.12 4.80
CA TRP A 15 6.48 -3.18 4.31
C TRP A 15 6.47 -3.33 2.79
N ILE A 16 5.34 -3.06 2.13
CA ILE A 16 5.23 -3.09 0.66
C ILE A 16 5.64 -1.74 0.05
N ALA A 17 5.41 -0.62 0.75
CA ALA A 17 5.79 0.71 0.27
C ALA A 17 7.28 0.83 0.02
N VAL A 18 8.10 0.37 0.96
CA VAL A 18 9.56 0.53 0.93
C VAL A 18 10.18 -0.21 -0.27
N PRO A 19 9.89 -1.51 -0.51
CA PRO A 19 10.33 -2.21 -1.70
C PRO A 19 9.80 -1.56 -2.98
N THR A 20 8.53 -1.15 -3.03
CA THR A 20 7.94 -0.52 -4.21
C THR A 20 8.65 0.79 -4.56
N ALA A 21 8.94 1.62 -3.55
CA ALA A 21 9.66 2.88 -3.71
C ALA A 21 11.12 2.68 -4.14
N LEU A 22 11.77 1.58 -3.72
CA LEU A 22 13.12 1.21 -4.17
C LEU A 22 13.14 0.58 -5.56
N LEU A 23 12.11 -0.19 -5.91
CA LEU A 23 11.99 -0.85 -7.21
C LEU A 23 11.97 0.14 -8.37
N ILE A 24 11.32 1.30 -8.19
CA ILE A 24 11.19 2.31 -9.24
C ILE A 24 12.57 2.87 -9.66
N PRO A 25 13.40 3.42 -8.76
CA PRO A 25 14.77 3.86 -9.10
C PRO A 25 15.61 2.73 -9.70
N VAL A 26 15.53 1.52 -9.15
CA VAL A 26 16.30 0.37 -9.64
C VAL A 26 15.90 0.01 -11.08
N ALA A 27 14.61 0.00 -11.39
CA ALA A 27 14.11 -0.22 -12.75
C ALA A 27 14.58 0.89 -13.71
N VAL A 28 14.58 2.15 -13.26
CA VAL A 28 15.09 3.28 -14.05
C VAL A 28 16.59 3.13 -14.32
N ILE A 29 17.40 2.77 -13.32
CA ILE A 29 18.85 2.55 -13.48
C ILE A 29 19.11 1.42 -14.48
N ILE A 30 18.37 0.30 -14.40
CA ILE A 30 18.56 -0.81 -15.33
C ILE A 30 18.10 -0.45 -16.75
N LYS A 31 17.04 0.35 -16.93
CA LYS A 31 16.65 0.85 -18.25
C LYS A 31 17.69 1.82 -18.84
N LEU A 32 18.40 2.59 -18.02
CA LEU A 32 19.38 3.60 -18.48
C LEU A 32 20.80 3.05 -18.67
N ALA A 33 21.21 2.07 -17.86
CA ALA A 33 22.60 1.58 -17.82
C ALA A 33 22.72 0.04 -17.94
N GLY A 34 21.60 -0.69 -18.07
CA GLY A 34 21.59 -2.14 -18.16
C GLY A 34 21.91 -2.66 -19.56
N SER A 35 22.41 -3.89 -19.63
CA SER A 35 22.58 -4.62 -20.90
C SER A 35 21.23 -5.01 -21.50
N SER A 36 21.20 -5.28 -22.81
CA SER A 36 19.98 -5.68 -23.53
C SER A 36 19.28 -6.90 -22.91
N GLU A 37 20.04 -7.84 -22.35
CA GLU A 37 19.52 -9.04 -21.69
C GLU A 37 18.85 -8.70 -20.34
N ALA A 38 19.48 -7.80 -19.56
CA ALA A 38 18.94 -7.34 -18.29
C ALA A 38 17.65 -6.53 -18.49
N ILE A 39 17.60 -5.71 -19.54
CA ILE A 39 16.40 -4.94 -19.92
C ILE A 39 15.27 -5.88 -20.34
N ALA A 40 15.55 -6.88 -21.21
CA ALA A 40 14.53 -7.84 -21.65
C ALA A 40 14.00 -8.72 -20.50
N PHE A 41 14.85 -9.05 -19.53
CA PHE A 41 14.40 -9.71 -18.30
C PHE A 41 13.50 -8.79 -17.47
N TRP A 42 13.86 -7.51 -17.30
CA TRP A 42 13.03 -6.54 -16.57
C TRP A 42 11.71 -6.25 -17.28
N GLU A 43 11.66 -6.22 -18.61
CA GLU A 43 10.40 -5.97 -19.33
C GLU A 43 9.28 -6.96 -18.94
N LYS A 44 9.63 -8.22 -18.68
CA LYS A 44 8.67 -9.23 -18.18
C LYS A 44 8.08 -8.88 -16.81
N TRP A 45 8.83 -8.14 -16.01
CA TRP A 45 8.46 -7.74 -14.66
C TRP A 45 8.02 -6.27 -14.56
N ASP A 46 7.97 -5.52 -15.66
CA ASP A 46 7.58 -4.10 -15.72
C ASP A 46 6.14 -3.84 -15.20
N LYS A 47 5.30 -4.88 -15.20
CA LYS A 47 3.94 -4.88 -14.62
C LYS A 47 3.93 -4.93 -13.09
N LEU A 48 4.97 -5.46 -12.47
CA LEU A 48 5.03 -5.70 -11.02
C LEU A 48 4.95 -4.38 -10.21
N PRO A 49 5.73 -3.32 -10.51
CA PRO A 49 5.59 -2.04 -9.83
C PRO A 49 4.20 -1.43 -9.97
N SER A 50 3.56 -1.59 -11.13
CA SER A 50 2.20 -1.08 -11.40
C SER A 50 1.14 -1.76 -10.52
N VAL A 51 1.21 -3.08 -10.39
CA VAL A 51 0.29 -3.84 -9.51
C VAL A 51 0.54 -3.49 -8.04
N LEU A 52 1.80 -3.38 -7.63
CA LEU A 52 2.15 -2.98 -6.27
C LEU A 52 1.66 -1.57 -5.96
N MET A 53 1.81 -0.61 -6.88
CA MET A 53 1.25 0.74 -6.73
C MET A 53 -0.26 0.74 -6.59
N LEU A 54 -0.99 -0.05 -7.39
CA LEU A 54 -2.44 -0.16 -7.26
C LEU A 54 -2.84 -0.71 -5.89
N PHE A 55 -2.16 -1.77 -5.42
CA PHE A 55 -2.40 -2.34 -4.10
C PHE A 55 -2.10 -1.33 -2.97
N MET A 56 -1.02 -0.58 -3.11
CA MET A 56 -0.65 0.52 -2.21
C MET A 56 -1.71 1.63 -2.20
N ALA A 57 -2.25 2.02 -3.36
CA ALA A 57 -3.30 3.02 -3.44
C ALA A 57 -4.58 2.55 -2.72
N VAL A 58 -5.01 1.30 -2.93
CA VAL A 58 -6.21 0.74 -2.28
C VAL A 58 -6.01 0.61 -0.77
N THR A 59 -4.89 0.05 -0.33
CA THR A 59 -4.60 -0.13 1.10
C THR A 59 -4.37 1.20 1.82
N GLY A 60 -3.74 2.17 1.15
CA GLY A 60 -3.55 3.53 1.65
C GLY A 60 -4.87 4.27 1.80
N ALA A 61 -5.75 4.21 0.79
CA ALA A 61 -7.08 4.81 0.83
C ALA A 61 -7.93 4.23 1.96
N TYR A 62 -7.89 2.91 2.14
CA TYR A 62 -8.58 2.25 3.26
C TYR A 62 -8.08 2.74 4.63
N LEU A 63 -6.76 2.79 4.82
CA LEU A 63 -6.14 3.29 6.06
C LEU A 63 -6.43 4.77 6.31
N TYR A 64 -6.56 5.56 5.26
CA TYR A 64 -6.93 6.97 5.33
C TYR A 64 -8.40 7.16 5.76
N LEU A 65 -9.32 6.33 5.25
CA LEU A 65 -10.74 6.40 5.59
C LEU A 65 -11.07 5.78 6.96
N LEU A 66 -10.26 4.83 7.42
CA LEU A 66 -10.40 4.13 8.70
C LEU A 66 -10.72 5.06 9.90
N PRO A 67 -9.97 6.14 10.19
CA PRO A 67 -10.27 7.04 11.31
C PRO A 67 -11.66 7.69 11.21
N TYR A 68 -12.11 8.03 10.00
CA TYR A 68 -13.43 8.62 9.78
C TYR A 68 -14.55 7.62 10.07
N ILE A 69 -14.38 6.37 9.64
CA ILE A 69 -15.34 5.29 9.89
C ILE A 69 -15.40 4.96 11.39
N VAL A 70 -14.25 4.86 12.05
CA VAL A 70 -14.16 4.56 13.48
C VAL A 70 -14.77 5.68 14.33
N LYS A 71 -14.57 6.95 13.95
CA LYS A 71 -15.19 8.10 14.61
C LYS A 71 -16.72 8.05 14.53
N GLY A 72 -17.27 7.72 13.36
CA GLY A 72 -18.71 7.55 13.16
C GLY A 72 -19.31 6.42 14.00
N GLN A 73 -18.62 5.27 14.11
CA GLN A 73 -19.07 4.15 14.93
C GLN A 73 -19.06 4.45 16.43
N ARG A 74 -18.06 5.20 16.93
CA ARG A 74 -17.98 5.57 18.35
C ARG A 74 -19.12 6.50 18.76
N ASN A 75 -19.48 7.45 17.92
CA ASN A 75 -20.58 8.38 18.19
C ASN A 75 -21.94 7.68 18.25
N LYS A 76 -22.19 6.67 17.40
CA LYS A 76 -23.42 5.86 17.45
C LYS A 76 -23.55 5.10 18.77
N LYS A 77 -22.47 4.49 19.27
CA LYS A 77 -22.48 3.77 20.56
C LYS A 77 -22.71 4.68 21.77
N VAL A 78 -22.17 5.90 21.76
CA VAL A 78 -22.42 6.87 22.83
C VAL A 78 -23.87 7.31 22.85
N GLN A 79 -24.47 7.50 21.67
CA GLN A 79 -25.88 7.91 21.54
C GLN A 79 -26.87 6.79 21.91
N GLU A 80 -26.49 5.53 21.67
CA GLU A 80 -27.27 4.33 22.01
C GLU A 80 -27.20 4.01 23.51
N SER A 81 -26.08 4.32 24.19
CA SER A 81 -25.93 4.16 25.65
C SER A 81 -26.52 5.32 26.46
N ALA A 82 -26.92 6.41 25.80
CA ALA A 82 -27.54 7.59 26.43
C ALA A 82 -29.07 7.62 26.26
N ARG A 83 -29.65 6.62 25.59
CA ARG A 83 -31.09 6.34 25.53
C ARG A 83 -31.42 5.21 26.50
#